data_AF-A0A1S9CVG1-F1
#
_entry.id   AF-A0A1S9CVG1-F1
#
_cell.length_a   1.000
_cell.length_b   1.000
_cell.length_c   1.000
_cell.angle_alpha   90.00
_cell.angle_beta   90.00
_cell.angle_gamma   90.00
#
_symmetry.space_group_name_H-M   'P 1'
#
loop_
_entity.id
_entity.type
_entity.pdbx_description
1 polymer ?
#
loop_
_entity_poly.entity_id
_entity_poly.type
_entity_poly.pdbx_seq_one_letter_code
_entity_poly.pdbx_strand_id
1 'polypeptide(L)'
;MSSVCSLSSSAVFGAPTDQIADFCRGSLSGAFKNSPPLVVLDGYDELLQASGKVFSSYLKDVQHFQKSEVEQGRPVRVIVTSRVTLIDKATVPSGATILRLLEFDKNQRERWISIWNRANVNYFREANIEKFALLDENEIGAEKILSLAEQPLLLLMLALYDSEANDLRISTVLDRTKLYDSLLRRFVARERGKEKGFDDLNASDRKKALDVEMQRLGVAALGMYNRRKVHILATELNEDLKFFNAGPPPPVLSGRPLSQADLLLGSFFFVHRSKAQHSAGAPEQHEEISAFEFLHNTFGEFLTADFVLRRALTEAVQLKVLKQNEDLRENLEKHLNSADGLQRQWFASMVYTPLFTRPVVLEMMREWVGHILPERNLTRQGFISYLDTIILNQIKRLLTKREMPSIIRKETAQEGYRAPFGDHPLLGHIAIYSINLILLRIIVSDEPFVFDETQIGTHEDGARPWDRLTHIWRSWFAVDNLSAVTAIMVADRNESQITVRAKETFQVSESRSRLEAYLNVGISLGDNISSGLTGLLLFHPYRDNPLNLEDVAARLRSERSQ
;
A
#
# COMPACT_ATOMS: atom_id res chain seq x y z
N MET A 1 -36.69 -17.34 -9.93
CA MET A 1 -35.88 -16.21 -10.42
C MET A 1 -35.44 -15.41 -9.21
N SER A 2 -34.22 -15.66 -8.72
CA SER A 2 -33.61 -14.91 -7.62
C SER A 2 -33.02 -13.62 -8.19
N SER A 3 -33.57 -12.46 -7.82
CA SER A 3 -32.95 -11.17 -8.14
C SER A 3 -31.74 -10.97 -7.23
N VAL A 4 -30.54 -11.01 -7.81
CA VAL A 4 -29.30 -10.62 -7.13
C VAL A 4 -29.14 -9.13 -7.35
N CYS A 5 -29.18 -8.33 -6.28
CA CYS A 5 -28.79 -6.92 -6.31
C CYS A 5 -27.45 -6.79 -5.60
N SER A 6 -26.42 -6.37 -6.34
CA SER A 6 -25.12 -5.99 -5.79
C SER A 6 -25.15 -4.52 -5.39
N LEU A 7 -24.93 -4.23 -4.10
CA LEU A 7 -24.66 -2.86 -3.63
C LEU A 7 -23.17 -2.77 -3.30
N SER A 8 -22.44 -1.89 -4.00
CA SER A 8 -21.04 -1.61 -3.67
C SER A 8 -20.98 -0.77 -2.39
N SER A 9 -20.09 -1.15 -1.48
CA SER A 9 -19.86 -0.49 -0.18
C SER A 9 -19.38 0.97 -0.30
N SER A 10 -18.95 1.39 -1.50
CA SER A 10 -18.44 2.73 -1.82
C SER A 10 -19.52 3.82 -1.95
N ALA A 11 -20.82 3.47 -2.01
CA ALA A 11 -21.89 4.42 -2.33
C ALA A 11 -22.56 5.12 -1.13
N VAL A 12 -22.24 4.77 0.13
CA VAL A 12 -23.03 5.29 1.27
C VAL A 12 -22.16 5.53 2.50
N PHE A 13 -21.72 6.77 2.69
CA PHE A 13 -21.19 7.22 3.97
C PHE A 13 -22.34 7.48 4.96
N GLY A 14 -22.35 6.77 6.09
CA GLY A 14 -22.96 7.29 7.33
C GLY A 14 -24.21 6.60 7.89
N ALA A 15 -24.78 5.55 7.28
CA ALA A 15 -25.87 4.77 7.89
C ALA A 15 -26.07 3.40 7.20
N PRO A 16 -25.22 2.39 7.46
CA PRO A 16 -25.33 1.10 6.76
C PRO A 16 -26.62 0.34 7.10
N THR A 17 -27.10 0.43 8.34
CA THR A 17 -28.26 -0.33 8.82
C THR A 17 -29.59 0.27 8.37
N ASP A 18 -29.73 1.60 8.34
CA ASP A 18 -31.01 2.22 8.03
C ASP A 18 -31.36 2.18 6.53
N GLN A 19 -30.38 2.25 5.63
CA GLN A 19 -30.62 2.14 4.19
C GLN A 19 -30.88 0.70 3.74
N ILE A 20 -30.20 -0.29 4.33
CA ILE A 20 -30.53 -1.72 4.13
C ILE A 20 -31.93 -1.99 4.69
N ALA A 21 -32.26 -1.43 5.86
CA ALA A 21 -33.59 -1.55 6.44
C ALA A 21 -34.67 -0.92 5.55
N ASP A 22 -34.43 0.26 4.96
CA ASP A 22 -35.38 0.91 4.06
C ASP A 22 -35.58 0.15 2.74
N PHE A 23 -34.51 -0.45 2.20
CA PHE A 23 -34.59 -1.34 1.04
C PHE A 23 -35.39 -2.62 1.34
N CYS A 24 -35.20 -3.22 2.52
CA CYS A 24 -35.98 -4.37 2.97
C CYS A 24 -37.43 -4.01 3.37
N ARG A 25 -37.70 -2.76 3.77
CA ARG A 25 -39.02 -2.26 4.18
C ARG A 25 -40.00 -2.07 3.01
N GLY A 26 -39.51 -1.86 1.78
CA GLY A 26 -40.34 -1.67 0.59
C GLY A 26 -40.56 -2.94 -0.22
N SER A 27 -41.76 -3.53 -0.16
CA SER A 27 -42.30 -4.52 -1.12
C SER A 27 -41.74 -5.97 -1.10
N LEU A 28 -40.54 -6.24 -0.61
CA LEU A 28 -39.92 -7.59 -0.72
C LEU A 28 -40.41 -8.62 0.33
N SER A 29 -40.80 -8.19 1.53
CA SER A 29 -41.04 -9.09 2.67
C SER A 29 -42.26 -10.02 2.50
N GLY A 30 -43.28 -9.61 1.72
CA GLY A 30 -44.47 -10.42 1.47
C GLY A 30 -44.25 -11.59 0.51
N ALA A 31 -43.26 -11.51 -0.38
CA ALA A 31 -43.08 -12.46 -1.49
C ALA A 31 -42.15 -13.65 -1.16
N PHE A 32 -41.40 -13.60 -0.05
CA PHE A 32 -40.25 -14.48 0.16
C PHE A 32 -40.25 -15.25 1.50
N LYS A 33 -41.42 -15.61 2.04
CA LYS A 33 -41.56 -16.37 3.30
C LYS A 33 -40.68 -17.62 3.41
N ASN A 34 -40.41 -18.32 2.28
CA ASN A 34 -39.62 -19.55 2.23
C ASN A 34 -38.25 -19.38 1.53
N SER A 35 -37.82 -18.14 1.25
CA SER A 35 -36.57 -17.87 0.53
C SER A 35 -36.00 -16.53 0.99
N PRO A 36 -35.39 -16.49 2.19
CA PRO A 36 -34.91 -15.23 2.77
C PRO A 36 -33.98 -14.51 1.79
N PRO A 37 -34.07 -13.16 1.66
CA PRO A 37 -33.14 -12.39 0.86
C PRO A 37 -31.69 -12.62 1.30
N LEU A 38 -30.78 -12.61 0.33
CA LEU A 38 -29.34 -12.70 0.56
C LEU A 38 -28.72 -11.32 0.33
N VAL A 39 -28.11 -10.77 1.37
CA VAL A 39 -27.30 -9.55 1.32
C VAL A 39 -25.84 -9.96 1.20
N VAL A 40 -25.12 -9.43 0.21
CA VAL A 40 -23.68 -9.63 0.06
C VAL A 40 -23.00 -8.29 0.33
N LEU A 41 -22.18 -8.26 1.37
CA LEU A 41 -21.34 -7.11 1.73
C LEU A 41 -19.92 -7.41 1.25
N ASP A 42 -19.53 -6.78 0.16
CA ASP A 42 -18.22 -6.98 -0.44
C ASP A 42 -17.18 -6.00 0.14
N GLY A 43 -16.02 -6.50 0.57
CA GLY A 43 -14.89 -5.68 1.01
C GLY A 43 -15.03 -5.08 2.41
N TYR A 44 -15.28 -5.88 3.45
CA TYR A 44 -15.32 -5.39 4.84
C TYR A 44 -14.03 -4.66 5.26
N ASP A 45 -12.88 -5.05 4.71
CA ASP A 45 -11.61 -4.40 4.96
C ASP A 45 -11.56 -2.94 4.50
N GLU A 46 -12.31 -2.58 3.48
CA GLU A 46 -12.35 -1.22 2.94
C GLU A 46 -13.09 -0.27 3.89
N LEU A 47 -14.14 -0.76 4.57
CA LEU A 47 -14.85 -0.06 5.63
C LEU A 47 -13.95 0.27 6.83
N LEU A 48 -13.06 -0.67 7.20
CA LEU A 48 -12.07 -0.45 8.26
C LEU A 48 -11.02 0.61 7.88
N GLN A 49 -10.67 0.67 6.60
CA GLN A 49 -9.64 1.57 6.09
C GLN A 49 -10.16 3.01 5.90
N ALA A 50 -11.40 3.16 5.42
CA ALA A 50 -12.01 4.46 5.15
C ALA A 50 -12.36 5.25 6.42
N SER A 51 -12.67 4.56 7.52
CA SER A 51 -13.16 5.19 8.76
C SER A 51 -12.09 5.50 9.80
N GLY A 52 -10.88 4.91 9.66
CA GLY A 52 -9.79 5.05 10.60
C GLY A 52 -10.07 4.52 12.01
N LYS A 53 -11.22 3.87 12.23
CA LYS A 53 -11.63 3.23 13.48
C LYS A 53 -11.79 1.74 13.23
N VAL A 54 -11.27 0.92 14.14
CA VAL A 54 -11.49 -0.52 14.11
C VAL A 54 -12.95 -0.77 14.48
N PHE A 55 -13.83 -0.94 13.49
CA PHE A 55 -15.21 -1.38 13.72
C PHE A 55 -15.25 -2.89 14.03
N SER A 56 -14.57 -3.30 15.10
CA SER A 56 -14.52 -4.70 15.54
C SER A 56 -15.92 -5.28 15.83
N SER A 57 -16.91 -4.42 16.08
CA SER A 57 -18.31 -4.77 16.32
C SER A 57 -19.18 -4.84 15.07
N TYR A 58 -18.70 -4.46 13.88
CA TYR A 58 -19.58 -4.38 12.70
C TYR A 58 -20.29 -5.70 12.37
N LEU A 59 -19.59 -6.84 12.48
CA LEU A 59 -20.21 -8.14 12.28
C LEU A 59 -21.26 -8.46 13.37
N LYS A 60 -21.14 -7.88 14.56
CA LYS A 60 -22.20 -7.95 15.60
C LYS A 60 -23.39 -7.06 15.23
N ASP A 61 -23.17 -5.91 14.60
CA ASP A 61 -24.25 -5.05 14.11
C ASP A 61 -25.03 -5.78 12.99
N VAL A 62 -24.31 -6.47 12.09
CA VAL A 62 -24.92 -7.38 11.10
C VAL A 62 -25.72 -8.49 11.79
N GLN A 63 -25.18 -9.13 12.83
CA GLN A 63 -25.92 -10.13 13.60
C GLN A 63 -27.17 -9.53 14.26
N HIS A 64 -27.08 -8.31 14.81
CA HIS A 64 -28.20 -7.64 15.46
C HIS A 64 -29.31 -7.33 14.43
N PHE A 65 -28.92 -6.82 13.26
CA PHE A 65 -29.82 -6.66 12.12
C PHE A 65 -30.51 -7.97 11.75
N GLN A 66 -29.78 -9.08 11.59
CA GLN A 66 -30.38 -10.39 11.30
C GLN A 66 -31.41 -10.82 12.36
N LYS A 67 -31.11 -10.59 13.65
CA LYS A 67 -32.04 -10.91 14.75
C LYS A 67 -33.31 -10.07 14.68
N SER A 68 -33.17 -8.75 14.52
CA SER A 68 -34.30 -7.83 14.41
C SER A 68 -35.18 -8.13 13.20
N GLU A 69 -34.60 -8.57 12.08
CA GLU A 69 -35.34 -8.97 10.87
C GLU A 69 -36.12 -10.29 11.09
N VAL A 70 -35.52 -11.26 11.79
CA VAL A 70 -36.20 -12.51 12.18
C VAL A 70 -37.37 -12.25 13.11
N GLU A 71 -37.20 -11.41 14.14
CA GLU A 71 -38.26 -11.03 15.09
C GLU A 71 -39.45 -10.37 14.39
N GLN A 72 -39.20 -9.70 13.27
CA GLN A 72 -40.23 -9.04 12.46
C GLN A 72 -40.78 -9.93 11.33
N GLY A 73 -40.51 -11.24 11.38
CA GLY A 73 -41.04 -12.24 10.45
C GLY A 73 -40.43 -12.20 9.05
N ARG A 74 -39.27 -11.56 8.89
CA ARG A 74 -38.58 -11.36 7.59
C ARG A 74 -37.11 -11.79 7.68
N PRO A 75 -36.80 -13.09 7.79
CA PRO A 75 -35.42 -13.56 7.93
C PRO A 75 -34.53 -13.12 6.76
N VAL A 76 -33.26 -12.78 7.04
CA VAL A 76 -32.27 -12.37 6.03
C VAL A 76 -30.95 -13.15 6.20
N ARG A 77 -30.32 -13.50 5.08
CA ARG A 77 -28.98 -14.09 5.04
C ARG A 77 -27.98 -13.02 4.65
N VAL A 78 -26.82 -13.01 5.29
CA VAL A 78 -25.75 -12.06 4.99
C VAL A 78 -24.45 -12.81 4.72
N ILE A 79 -23.80 -12.52 3.59
CA ILE A 79 -22.42 -12.92 3.30
C ILE A 79 -21.56 -11.67 3.37
N VAL A 80 -20.43 -11.77 4.05
CA VAL A 80 -19.44 -10.69 4.14
C VAL A 80 -18.12 -11.21 3.60
N THR A 81 -17.50 -10.49 2.67
CA THR A 81 -16.14 -10.79 2.19
C THR A 81 -15.13 -9.89 2.90
N SER A 82 -13.92 -10.39 3.13
CA SER A 82 -12.84 -9.61 3.73
C SER A 82 -11.48 -10.24 3.42
N ARG A 83 -10.43 -9.41 3.36
CA ARG A 83 -9.04 -9.91 3.41
C ARG A 83 -8.76 -10.66 4.72
N VAL A 84 -8.03 -11.77 4.62
CA VAL A 84 -7.62 -12.60 5.76
C VAL A 84 -6.90 -11.77 6.84
N THR A 85 -6.01 -10.86 6.44
CA THR A 85 -5.24 -10.03 7.39
C THR A 85 -6.06 -9.04 8.21
N LEU A 86 -7.33 -8.82 7.84
CA LEU A 86 -8.20 -7.84 8.48
C LEU A 86 -9.41 -8.48 9.17
N ILE A 87 -9.90 -9.62 8.68
CA ILE A 87 -10.98 -10.35 9.35
C ILE A 87 -10.58 -10.79 10.77
N ASP A 88 -9.30 -11.07 11.01
CA ASP A 88 -8.76 -11.45 12.33
C ASP A 88 -8.95 -10.35 13.40
N LYS A 89 -9.21 -9.11 12.99
CA LYS A 89 -9.49 -7.99 13.90
C LYS A 89 -10.98 -7.82 14.22
N ALA A 90 -11.85 -8.53 13.49
CA ALA A 90 -13.28 -8.47 13.69
C ALA A 90 -13.72 -9.44 14.80
N THR A 91 -14.70 -9.04 15.61
CA THR A 91 -15.33 -10.00 16.53
C THR A 91 -16.38 -10.80 15.75
N VAL A 92 -16.01 -12.00 15.30
CA VAL A 92 -16.91 -12.88 14.56
C VAL A 92 -18.02 -13.41 15.50
N PRO A 93 -19.31 -13.23 15.15
CA PRO A 93 -20.41 -13.72 15.98
C PRO A 93 -20.45 -15.24 16.07
N SER A 94 -20.84 -15.75 17.24
CA SER A 94 -21.06 -17.20 17.42
C SER A 94 -22.15 -17.71 16.46
N GLY A 95 -21.90 -18.88 15.86
CA GLY A 95 -22.76 -19.49 14.86
C GLY A 95 -22.54 -19.02 13.42
N ALA A 96 -21.61 -18.08 13.18
CA ALA A 96 -21.23 -17.69 11.83
C ALA A 96 -20.44 -18.81 11.11
N THR A 97 -20.70 -18.99 9.81
CA THR A 97 -19.90 -19.88 8.95
C THR A 97 -18.77 -19.09 8.31
N ILE A 98 -17.54 -19.57 8.47
CA ILE A 98 -16.35 -18.96 7.87
C ILE A 98 -15.90 -19.83 6.69
N LEU A 99 -15.76 -19.21 5.52
CA LEU A 99 -15.26 -19.84 4.31
C LEU A 99 -13.97 -19.13 3.90
N ARG A 100 -12.89 -19.90 3.71
CA ARG A 100 -11.65 -19.39 3.13
C ARG A 100 -11.62 -19.77 1.65
N LEU A 101 -11.53 -18.76 0.78
CA LEU A 101 -11.22 -19.00 -0.63
C LEU A 101 -9.74 -19.37 -0.73
N LEU A 102 -9.48 -20.55 -1.28
CA LEU A 102 -8.13 -21.05 -1.55
C LEU A 102 -7.72 -20.69 -2.98
N GLU A 103 -6.43 -20.80 -3.23
CA GLU A 103 -5.88 -20.64 -4.56
C GLU A 103 -6.38 -21.71 -5.55
N PHE A 104 -6.25 -21.44 -6.85
CA PHE A 104 -6.58 -22.40 -7.89
C PHE A 104 -5.59 -23.56 -7.90
N ASP A 105 -6.13 -24.78 -7.80
CA ASP A 105 -5.37 -25.98 -8.08
C ASP A 105 -5.05 -26.13 -9.58
N LYS A 106 -4.21 -27.11 -9.92
CA LYS A 106 -3.83 -27.41 -11.30
C LYS A 106 -5.03 -27.63 -12.23
N ASN A 107 -6.04 -28.39 -11.80
CA ASN A 107 -7.22 -28.69 -12.61
C ASN A 107 -8.07 -27.44 -12.86
N GLN A 108 -8.21 -26.58 -11.85
CA GLN A 108 -8.91 -25.31 -11.95
C GLN A 108 -8.20 -24.35 -12.92
N ARG A 109 -6.86 -24.28 -12.86
CA ARG A 109 -6.05 -23.50 -13.81
C ARG A 109 -6.21 -24.01 -15.24
N GLU A 110 -6.08 -25.31 -15.47
CA GLU A 110 -6.25 -25.92 -16.80
C GLU A 110 -7.66 -25.68 -17.36
N ARG A 111 -8.69 -25.79 -16.51
CA ARG A 111 -10.07 -25.50 -16.90
C ARG A 111 -10.26 -24.02 -17.26
N TRP A 112 -9.69 -23.11 -16.48
CA TRP A 112 -9.72 -21.68 -16.75
C TRP A 112 -9.04 -21.37 -18.10
N ILE A 113 -7.86 -21.93 -18.35
CA ILE A 113 -7.09 -21.76 -19.60
C ILE A 113 -7.89 -22.29 -20.80
N SER A 114 -8.54 -23.45 -20.66
CA SER A 114 -9.40 -24.02 -21.71
C SER A 114 -10.57 -23.09 -22.06
N ILE A 115 -11.22 -22.49 -21.06
CA ILE A 115 -12.32 -21.53 -21.27
C ILE A 115 -11.80 -20.27 -21.97
N TRP A 116 -10.70 -19.69 -21.50
CA TRP A 116 -10.05 -18.53 -22.10
C TRP A 116 -9.69 -18.78 -23.56
N ASN A 117 -9.04 -19.91 -23.83
CA ASN A 117 -8.57 -20.25 -25.17
C ASN A 117 -9.71 -20.49 -26.16
N ARG A 118 -10.81 -21.09 -25.70
CA ARG A 118 -12.01 -21.27 -26.52
C ARG A 118 -12.70 -19.95 -26.82
N ALA A 119 -12.78 -19.05 -25.84
CA ALA A 119 -13.43 -17.74 -26.02
C ALA A 119 -12.65 -16.83 -26.98
N ASN A 120 -11.32 -16.93 -27.00
CA ASN A 120 -10.43 -16.03 -27.77
C ASN A 120 -9.85 -16.66 -29.05
N VAL A 121 -10.41 -17.78 -29.54
CA VAL A 121 -9.85 -18.53 -30.67
C VAL A 121 -9.72 -17.71 -31.96
N ASN A 122 -10.66 -16.80 -32.23
CA ASN A 122 -10.62 -15.96 -33.42
C ASN A 122 -9.51 -14.91 -33.31
N TYR A 123 -9.37 -14.29 -32.14
CA TYR A 123 -8.30 -13.33 -31.87
C TYR A 123 -6.92 -13.94 -32.08
N PHE A 124 -6.66 -15.12 -31.52
CA PHE A 124 -5.36 -15.79 -31.70
C PHE A 124 -5.04 -16.10 -33.17
N ARG A 125 -6.06 -16.49 -33.94
CA ARG A 125 -5.91 -16.75 -35.38
C ARG A 125 -5.63 -15.46 -36.17
N GLU A 126 -6.35 -14.39 -35.88
CA GLU A 126 -6.22 -13.10 -36.56
C GLU A 126 -4.90 -12.41 -36.25
N ALA A 127 -4.46 -12.46 -34.99
CA ALA A 127 -3.20 -11.88 -34.53
C ALA A 127 -1.97 -12.77 -34.80
N ASN A 128 -2.16 -13.99 -35.35
CA ASN A 128 -1.11 -14.97 -35.61
C ASN A 128 -0.23 -15.27 -34.38
N ILE A 129 -0.90 -15.52 -33.25
CA ILE A 129 -0.29 -15.85 -31.96
C ILE A 129 -0.80 -17.20 -31.48
N GLU A 130 0.04 -17.90 -30.73
CA GLU A 130 -0.29 -19.17 -30.12
C GLU A 130 -1.28 -19.01 -28.98
N LYS A 131 -2.05 -20.07 -28.71
CA LYS A 131 -2.99 -20.09 -27.59
C LYS A 131 -2.26 -19.94 -26.25
N PHE A 132 -2.91 -19.31 -25.28
CA PHE A 132 -2.33 -19.16 -23.95
C PHE A 132 -2.03 -20.52 -23.31
N ALA A 133 -0.82 -20.68 -22.79
CA ALA A 133 -0.37 -21.85 -22.05
C ALA A 133 0.60 -21.42 -20.95
N LEU A 134 0.58 -22.14 -19.83
CA LEU A 134 1.59 -22.00 -18.77
C LEU A 134 2.81 -22.88 -19.12
N LEU A 135 3.97 -22.50 -18.60
CA LEU A 135 5.20 -23.29 -18.71
C LEU A 135 5.04 -24.65 -18.01
N ASP A 136 5.74 -25.67 -18.50
CA ASP A 136 5.82 -26.96 -17.83
C ASP A 136 6.57 -26.82 -16.49
N GLU A 137 6.21 -27.62 -15.48
CA GLU A 137 6.82 -27.60 -14.15
C GLU A 137 8.35 -27.85 -14.19
N ASN A 138 8.83 -28.52 -15.24
CA ASN A 138 10.25 -28.80 -15.43
C ASN A 138 11.05 -27.64 -16.07
N GLU A 139 10.38 -26.57 -16.51
CA GLU A 139 11.04 -25.43 -17.15
C GLU A 139 11.66 -24.46 -16.14
N ILE A 140 12.81 -23.88 -16.50
CA ILE A 140 13.53 -22.94 -15.64
C ILE A 140 12.68 -21.66 -15.46
N GLY A 141 12.32 -21.34 -14.21
CA GLY A 141 11.49 -20.18 -13.87
C GLY A 141 9.98 -20.48 -13.81
N ALA A 142 9.56 -21.71 -14.13
CA ALA A 142 8.16 -22.12 -14.08
C ALA A 142 7.57 -22.00 -12.66
N GLU A 143 8.36 -22.29 -11.62
CA GLU A 143 7.91 -22.21 -10.21
C GLU A 143 7.24 -20.87 -9.88
N LYS A 144 7.88 -19.74 -10.26
CA LYS A 144 7.34 -18.41 -9.99
C LYS A 144 6.07 -18.15 -10.79
N ILE A 145 6.07 -18.46 -12.08
CA ILE A 145 4.91 -18.23 -12.97
C ILE A 145 3.73 -19.10 -12.54
N LEU A 146 3.97 -20.37 -12.17
CA LEU A 146 2.95 -21.28 -11.67
C LEU A 146 2.39 -20.78 -10.35
N SER A 147 3.23 -20.31 -9.42
CA SER A 147 2.78 -19.70 -8.16
C SER A 147 1.89 -18.46 -8.41
N LEU A 148 2.24 -17.60 -9.37
CA LEU A 148 1.35 -16.50 -9.77
C LEU A 148 0.03 -17.02 -10.33
N ALA A 149 0.06 -18.06 -11.18
CA ALA A 149 -1.12 -18.63 -11.82
C ALA A 149 -2.11 -19.30 -10.84
N GLU A 150 -1.71 -19.58 -9.61
CA GLU A 150 -2.61 -20.05 -8.54
C GLU A 150 -3.64 -18.97 -8.15
N GLN A 151 -3.28 -17.69 -8.29
CA GLN A 151 -4.20 -16.59 -8.02
C GLN A 151 -5.02 -16.28 -9.27
N PRO A 152 -6.37 -16.36 -9.23
CA PRO A 152 -7.21 -16.20 -10.42
C PRO A 152 -6.99 -14.89 -11.19
N LEU A 153 -6.76 -13.80 -10.46
CA LEU A 153 -6.45 -12.50 -11.06
C LEU A 153 -5.11 -12.52 -11.79
N LEU A 154 -4.06 -13.06 -11.15
CA LEU A 154 -2.73 -13.11 -11.74
C LEU A 154 -2.69 -14.07 -12.94
N LEU A 155 -3.46 -15.15 -12.92
CA LEU A 155 -3.67 -16.01 -14.09
C LEU A 155 -4.27 -15.23 -15.27
N LEU A 156 -5.28 -14.38 -15.02
CA LEU A 156 -5.81 -13.48 -16.04
C LEU A 156 -4.73 -12.51 -16.54
N MET A 157 -3.93 -11.93 -15.63
CA MET A 157 -2.85 -11.01 -15.99
C MET A 157 -1.77 -11.69 -16.84
N LEU A 158 -1.40 -12.93 -16.53
CA LEU A 158 -0.49 -13.76 -17.33
C LEU A 158 -1.06 -14.05 -18.72
N ALA A 159 -2.36 -14.36 -18.81
CA ALA A 159 -3.02 -14.59 -20.09
C ALA A 159 -3.04 -13.33 -20.97
N LEU A 160 -3.29 -12.15 -20.37
CA LEU A 160 -3.22 -10.86 -21.07
C LEU A 160 -1.79 -10.55 -21.51
N TYR A 161 -0.80 -10.79 -20.65
CA TYR A 161 0.62 -10.61 -20.97
C TYR A 161 1.07 -11.51 -22.14
N ASP A 162 0.67 -12.79 -22.14
CA ASP A 162 1.00 -13.72 -23.22
C ASP A 162 0.26 -13.40 -24.54
N SER A 163 -0.91 -12.78 -24.46
CA SER A 163 -1.78 -12.56 -25.62
C SER A 163 -1.26 -11.54 -26.65
N GLU A 164 -0.17 -10.82 -26.40
CA GLU A 164 0.36 -9.83 -27.35
C GLU A 164 1.35 -10.44 -28.35
N ALA A 165 2.26 -11.31 -27.88
CA ALA A 165 3.33 -11.90 -28.69
C ALA A 165 3.84 -13.24 -28.15
N ASN A 166 3.04 -13.93 -27.33
CA ASN A 166 3.43 -15.11 -26.56
C ASN A 166 4.67 -14.91 -25.67
N ASP A 167 4.82 -13.69 -25.12
CA ASP A 167 6.00 -13.27 -24.37
C ASP A 167 6.22 -14.07 -23.09
N LEU A 168 5.18 -14.70 -22.53
CA LEU A 168 5.33 -15.53 -21.34
C LEU A 168 6.23 -16.72 -21.61
N ARG A 169 6.18 -17.28 -22.83
CA ARG A 169 7.01 -18.42 -23.26
C ARG A 169 8.47 -18.06 -23.48
N ILE A 170 8.75 -16.77 -23.67
CA ILE A 170 10.10 -16.25 -23.96
C ILE A 170 10.76 -15.73 -22.66
N SER A 171 9.96 -15.32 -21.68
CA SER A 171 10.42 -14.74 -20.43
C SER A 171 10.78 -15.80 -19.39
N THR A 172 12.07 -15.91 -19.05
CA THR A 172 12.58 -16.86 -18.04
C THR A 172 12.63 -16.29 -16.62
N VAL A 173 12.42 -14.98 -16.44
CA VAL A 173 12.53 -14.28 -15.15
C VAL A 173 11.38 -13.29 -14.98
N LEU A 174 10.15 -13.82 -14.97
CA LEU A 174 8.94 -13.06 -14.69
C LEU A 174 8.54 -13.28 -13.23
N ASP A 175 8.33 -12.19 -12.52
CA ASP A 175 7.73 -12.17 -11.19
C ASP A 175 6.55 -11.20 -11.17
N ARG A 176 5.89 -11.08 -10.01
CA ARG A 176 4.63 -10.34 -9.88
C ARG A 176 4.82 -8.88 -10.25
N THR A 177 5.90 -8.27 -9.76
CA THR A 177 6.19 -6.85 -9.98
C THR A 177 6.55 -6.54 -11.44
N LYS A 178 7.34 -7.40 -12.09
CA LYS A 178 7.63 -7.30 -13.52
C LYS A 178 6.40 -7.50 -14.40
N LEU A 179 5.51 -8.43 -14.03
CA LEU A 179 4.24 -8.64 -14.73
C LEU A 179 3.39 -7.37 -14.67
N TYR A 180 3.25 -6.76 -13.49
CA TYR A 180 2.50 -5.51 -13.34
C TYR A 180 3.13 -4.34 -14.09
N ASP A 181 4.44 -4.11 -13.98
CA ASP A 181 5.14 -3.05 -14.73
C ASP A 181 4.94 -3.23 -16.25
N SER A 182 5.13 -4.45 -16.75
CA SER A 182 5.00 -4.75 -18.17
C SER A 182 3.59 -4.50 -18.68
N LEU A 183 2.56 -4.97 -17.95
CA LEU A 183 1.16 -4.77 -18.32
C LEU A 183 0.78 -3.28 -18.32
N LEU A 184 1.20 -2.53 -17.31
CA LEU A 184 0.96 -1.09 -17.22
C LEU A 184 1.64 -0.35 -18.38
N ARG A 185 2.91 -0.65 -18.66
CA ARG A 185 3.66 0.00 -19.75
C ARG A 185 3.10 -0.31 -21.13
N ARG A 186 2.74 -1.57 -21.38
CA ARG A 186 2.09 -2.00 -22.64
C ARG A 186 0.76 -1.32 -22.84
N PHE A 187 -0.02 -1.23 -21.78
CA PHE A 187 -1.26 -0.50 -21.81
C PHE A 187 -1.06 0.97 -22.16
N VAL A 188 -0.18 1.66 -21.45
CA VAL A 188 0.14 3.07 -21.72
C VAL A 188 0.62 3.23 -23.16
N ALA A 189 1.47 2.33 -23.66
CA ALA A 189 1.94 2.35 -25.04
C ALA A 189 0.79 2.19 -26.05
N ARG A 190 -0.14 1.26 -25.81
CA ARG A 190 -1.30 1.02 -26.66
C ARG A 190 -2.25 2.21 -26.70
N GLU A 191 -2.52 2.85 -25.57
CA GLU A 191 -3.39 4.03 -25.54
C GLU A 191 -2.74 5.22 -26.24
N ARG A 192 -1.43 5.43 -26.04
CA ARG A 192 -0.67 6.48 -26.72
C ARG A 192 -0.54 6.24 -28.23
N GLY A 193 -0.45 4.99 -28.68
CA GLY A 193 -0.44 4.64 -30.11
C GLY A 193 -1.72 5.04 -30.85
N LYS A 194 -2.84 5.30 -30.15
CA LYS A 194 -4.06 5.84 -30.76
C LYS A 194 -3.95 7.34 -31.06
N GLU A 195 -3.01 8.04 -30.45
CA GLU A 195 -2.73 9.46 -30.69
C GLU A 195 -1.84 9.62 -31.95
N LYS A 196 -2.15 10.60 -32.80
CA LYS A 196 -1.35 10.86 -34.00
C LYS A 196 0.08 11.30 -33.63
N GLY A 197 1.09 10.62 -34.17
CA GLY A 197 2.50 10.98 -34.04
C GLY A 197 3.28 10.29 -32.92
N PHE A 198 2.64 9.50 -32.05
CA PHE A 198 3.36 8.71 -31.04
C PHE A 198 4.22 7.61 -31.68
N ASP A 199 3.69 6.97 -32.73
CA ASP A 199 4.37 5.93 -33.49
C ASP A 199 5.47 6.47 -34.43
N ASP A 200 5.62 7.78 -34.54
CA ASP A 200 6.70 8.41 -35.30
C ASP A 200 7.90 8.79 -34.42
N LEU A 201 7.74 8.73 -33.09
CA LEU A 201 8.83 9.02 -32.14
C LEU A 201 9.94 7.97 -32.23
N ASN A 202 11.18 8.36 -31.95
CA ASN A 202 12.27 7.40 -31.77
C ASN A 202 12.09 6.58 -30.48
N ALA A 203 12.79 5.44 -30.37
CA ALA A 203 12.63 4.52 -29.23
C ALA A 203 12.95 5.17 -27.86
N SER A 204 13.93 6.08 -27.81
CA SER A 204 14.28 6.80 -26.58
C SER A 204 13.16 7.74 -26.12
N ASP A 205 12.58 8.49 -27.05
CA ASP A 205 11.54 9.47 -26.75
C ASP A 205 10.20 8.80 -26.45
N ARG A 206 9.90 7.66 -27.09
CA ARG A 206 8.80 6.79 -26.65
C ARG A 206 8.99 6.31 -25.22
N LYS A 207 10.18 5.81 -24.87
CA LYS A 207 10.47 5.35 -23.50
C LYS A 207 10.28 6.48 -22.48
N LYS A 208 10.78 7.67 -22.76
CA LYS A 208 10.58 8.85 -21.88
C LYS A 208 9.09 9.20 -21.74
N ALA A 209 8.33 9.19 -22.83
CA ALA A 209 6.89 9.46 -22.79
C ALA A 209 6.14 8.41 -21.94
N LEU A 210 6.50 7.13 -22.06
CA LEU A 210 5.96 6.06 -21.21
C LEU A 210 6.32 6.26 -19.74
N ASP A 211 7.57 6.62 -19.43
CA ASP A 211 8.02 6.87 -18.06
C ASP A 211 7.27 8.06 -17.42
N VAL A 212 6.96 9.10 -18.20
CA VAL A 212 6.14 10.24 -17.74
C VAL A 212 4.73 9.78 -17.38
N GLU A 213 4.10 8.95 -18.21
CA GLU A 213 2.76 8.42 -17.93
C GLU A 213 2.76 7.46 -16.72
N MET A 214 3.76 6.58 -16.61
CA MET A 214 3.95 5.73 -15.43
C MET A 214 4.10 6.58 -14.16
N GLN A 215 4.82 7.71 -14.24
CA GLN A 215 4.92 8.64 -13.12
C GLN A 215 3.56 9.23 -12.74
N ARG A 216 2.70 9.58 -13.72
CA ARG A 216 1.34 10.10 -13.44
C ARG A 216 0.45 9.06 -12.78
N LEU A 217 0.51 7.81 -13.23
CA LEU A 217 -0.17 6.68 -12.59
C LEU A 217 0.32 6.47 -11.15
N GLY A 218 1.64 6.59 -10.93
CA GLY A 218 2.24 6.56 -9.60
C GLY A 218 1.77 7.71 -8.70
N VAL A 219 1.57 8.91 -9.24
CA VAL A 219 0.98 10.05 -8.51
C VAL A 219 -0.45 9.74 -8.08
N ALA A 220 -1.28 9.20 -8.98
CA ALA A 220 -2.65 8.80 -8.64
C ALA A 220 -2.67 7.73 -7.53
N ALA A 221 -1.82 6.70 -7.66
CA ALA A 221 -1.69 5.63 -6.66
C ALA A 221 -1.25 6.15 -5.29
N LEU A 222 -0.21 6.98 -5.26
CA LEU A 222 0.26 7.60 -4.02
C LEU A 222 -0.81 8.52 -3.42
N GLY A 223 -1.57 9.23 -4.26
CA GLY A 223 -2.67 10.09 -3.86
C GLY A 223 -3.79 9.34 -3.15
N MET A 224 -4.21 8.21 -3.71
CA MET A 224 -5.17 7.28 -3.09
C MET A 224 -4.61 6.71 -1.77
N TYR A 225 -3.35 6.28 -1.79
CA TYR A 225 -2.65 5.69 -0.64
C TYR A 225 -2.49 6.66 0.54
N ASN A 226 -2.07 7.90 0.28
CA ASN A 226 -1.89 8.94 1.30
C ASN A 226 -3.24 9.41 1.89
N ARG A 227 -4.32 9.38 1.09
CA ARG A 227 -5.68 9.68 1.57
C ARG A 227 -6.39 8.48 2.18
N ARG A 228 -5.81 7.28 2.10
CA ARG A 228 -6.42 6.00 2.52
C ARG A 228 -7.77 5.74 1.84
N LYS A 229 -7.89 6.14 0.58
CA LYS A 229 -9.07 5.92 -0.27
C LYS A 229 -8.75 4.88 -1.34
N VAL A 230 -9.77 4.15 -1.77
CA VAL A 230 -9.69 3.23 -2.93
C VAL A 230 -9.92 3.95 -4.26
N HIS A 231 -10.45 5.18 -4.20
CA HIS A 231 -10.69 6.05 -5.34
C HIS A 231 -10.05 7.43 -5.15
N ILE A 232 -9.89 8.16 -6.25
CA ILE A 232 -9.45 9.57 -6.29
C ILE A 232 -10.41 10.39 -7.15
N LEU A 233 -10.79 11.57 -6.66
CA LEU A 233 -11.59 12.51 -7.45
C LEU A 233 -10.75 13.19 -8.53
N ALA A 234 -11.38 13.64 -9.62
CA ALA A 234 -10.68 14.39 -10.67
C ALA A 234 -9.98 15.65 -10.15
N THR A 235 -10.62 16.38 -9.23
CA THR A 235 -10.05 17.56 -8.58
C THR A 235 -8.82 17.19 -7.74
N GLU A 236 -8.92 16.13 -6.92
CA GLU A 236 -7.81 15.61 -6.11
C GLU A 236 -6.63 15.16 -6.98
N LEU A 237 -6.90 14.46 -8.08
CA LEU A 237 -5.85 14.01 -9.00
C LEU A 237 -5.16 15.19 -9.71
N ASN A 238 -5.91 16.19 -10.15
CA ASN A 238 -5.33 17.40 -10.77
C ASN A 238 -4.43 18.17 -9.78
N GLU A 239 -4.84 18.27 -8.51
CA GLU A 239 -4.02 18.87 -7.45
C GLU A 239 -2.73 18.06 -7.21
N ASP A 240 -2.83 16.74 -7.17
CA ASP A 240 -1.67 15.86 -6.99
C ASP A 240 -0.69 15.99 -8.17
N LEU A 241 -1.19 15.93 -9.42
CA LEU A 241 -0.36 16.09 -10.62
C LEU A 241 0.34 17.46 -10.65
N LYS A 242 -0.35 18.52 -10.22
CA LYS A 242 0.26 19.86 -10.07
C LYS A 242 1.34 19.86 -9.00
N PHE A 243 1.08 19.26 -7.84
CA PHE A 243 2.03 19.17 -6.72
C PHE A 243 3.32 18.42 -7.10
N PHE A 244 3.20 17.32 -7.86
CA PHE A 244 4.35 16.52 -8.30
C PHE A 244 5.02 17.02 -9.58
N ASN A 245 4.59 18.16 -10.15
CA ASN A 245 5.02 18.65 -11.47
C ASN A 245 4.88 17.58 -12.57
N ALA A 246 3.81 16.79 -12.50
CA ALA A 246 3.52 15.68 -13.42
C ALA A 246 2.41 16.01 -14.43
N GLY A 247 1.90 17.24 -14.46
CA GLY A 247 0.92 17.69 -15.46
C GLY A 247 1.47 17.70 -16.91
N PRO A 248 0.62 17.70 -17.94
CA PRO A 248 1.06 17.86 -19.33
C PRO A 248 1.63 19.27 -19.60
N PRO A 249 2.47 19.40 -20.63
CA PRO A 249 2.72 20.72 -21.23
C PRO A 249 1.38 21.34 -21.67
N PRO A 250 1.22 22.68 -21.61
CA PRO A 250 -0.04 23.34 -21.91
C PRO A 250 -0.52 23.02 -23.34
N PRO A 251 -1.84 22.80 -23.55
CA PRO A 251 -2.36 22.46 -24.86
C PRO A 251 -2.20 23.62 -25.85
N VAL A 252 -1.71 23.31 -27.04
CA VAL A 252 -1.70 24.24 -28.19
C VAL A 252 -3.09 24.17 -28.84
N LEU A 253 -3.98 25.05 -28.38
CA LEU A 253 -5.24 25.52 -28.99
C LEU A 253 -6.45 24.58 -29.20
N SER A 254 -7.61 25.17 -28.85
CA SER A 254 -8.99 25.01 -29.33
C SER A 254 -9.74 23.70 -29.07
N GLY A 255 -10.52 23.72 -27.98
CA GLY A 255 -11.56 22.75 -27.63
C GLY A 255 -11.80 22.78 -26.12
N ARG A 256 -13.02 22.48 -25.65
CA ARG A 256 -13.34 22.40 -24.22
C ARG A 256 -12.29 21.49 -23.56
N PRO A 257 -11.46 21.99 -22.62
CA PRO A 257 -10.32 21.23 -22.13
C PRO A 257 -10.84 20.00 -21.39
N LEU A 258 -10.59 18.81 -21.94
CA LEU A 258 -10.71 17.56 -21.19
C LEU A 258 -9.77 17.68 -19.98
N SER A 259 -10.25 17.34 -18.79
CA SER A 259 -9.41 17.41 -17.59
C SER A 259 -8.24 16.43 -17.72
N GLN A 260 -7.11 16.67 -17.03
CA GLN A 260 -5.94 15.78 -17.11
C GLN A 260 -6.30 14.34 -16.73
N ALA A 261 -7.28 14.20 -15.84
CA ALA A 261 -7.87 12.93 -15.47
C ALA A 261 -8.61 12.26 -16.64
N ASP A 262 -9.33 13.01 -17.48
CA ASP A 262 -10.01 12.43 -18.66
C ASP A 262 -9.03 11.94 -19.74
N LEU A 263 -7.82 12.52 -19.83
CA LEU A 263 -6.78 12.11 -20.79
C LEU A 263 -5.93 10.93 -20.30
N LEU A 264 -5.73 10.80 -18.99
CA LEU A 264 -5.00 9.67 -18.37
C LEU A 264 -5.77 8.35 -18.46
N LEU A 265 -7.08 8.37 -18.78
CA LEU A 265 -8.02 7.34 -18.33
C LEU A 265 -8.89 6.80 -19.46
N GLY A 266 -8.33 5.82 -20.16
CA GLY A 266 -9.07 4.91 -21.04
C GLY A 266 -8.73 3.44 -20.76
N SER A 267 -9.33 2.83 -19.73
CA SER A 267 -9.45 1.37 -19.42
C SER A 267 -8.69 0.74 -18.24
N PHE A 268 -7.67 1.36 -17.63
CA PHE A 268 -7.06 0.82 -16.37
C PHE A 268 -7.71 1.32 -15.08
N PHE A 269 -8.67 2.23 -15.22
CA PHE A 269 -9.49 2.70 -14.12
C PHE A 269 -10.95 2.50 -14.44
N PHE A 270 -11.73 2.18 -13.42
CA PHE A 270 -13.16 2.41 -13.42
C PHE A 270 -13.41 3.91 -13.21
N VAL A 271 -14.25 4.49 -14.05
CA VAL A 271 -14.69 5.88 -13.94
C VAL A 271 -16.12 5.89 -13.42
N HIS A 272 -16.32 6.37 -12.19
CA HIS A 272 -17.63 6.58 -11.63
C HIS A 272 -18.02 8.06 -11.83
N ARG A 273 -19.02 8.32 -12.67
CA ARG A 273 -19.60 9.65 -12.87
C ARG A 273 -20.91 9.76 -12.12
N SER A 274 -20.97 10.61 -11.09
CA SER A 274 -22.23 10.91 -10.41
C SER A 274 -22.98 12.00 -11.17
N LYS A 275 -24.13 11.65 -11.76
CA LYS A 275 -25.10 12.61 -12.31
C LYS A 275 -26.14 12.91 -11.22
N ALA A 276 -25.74 13.63 -10.17
CA ALA A 276 -26.71 14.13 -9.20
C ALA A 276 -27.58 15.22 -9.87
N GLN A 277 -28.78 14.85 -10.33
CA GLN A 277 -29.80 15.82 -10.74
C GLN A 277 -30.33 16.53 -9.49
N HIS A 278 -29.77 17.69 -9.16
CA HIS A 278 -30.47 18.63 -8.29
C HIS A 278 -31.57 19.33 -9.10
N SER A 279 -32.78 18.79 -9.01
CA SER A 279 -33.99 19.47 -9.44
C SER A 279 -34.22 20.71 -8.59
N ALA A 280 -33.68 21.85 -9.00
CA ALA A 280 -34.30 23.20 -8.93
C ALA A 280 -33.22 24.29 -9.05
N GLY A 281 -33.29 25.07 -10.14
CA GLY A 281 -32.75 26.43 -10.20
C GLY A 281 -31.49 26.62 -11.05
N ALA A 282 -31.69 27.33 -12.17
CA ALA A 282 -30.72 27.99 -13.07
C ALA A 282 -29.67 27.11 -13.82
N PRO A 283 -29.48 27.33 -15.15
CA PRO A 283 -28.49 26.64 -15.95
C PRO A 283 -27.12 27.31 -15.80
N GLU A 284 -26.44 27.09 -14.68
CA GLU A 284 -25.01 27.40 -14.57
C GLU A 284 -24.22 26.12 -14.27
N GLN A 285 -23.26 25.85 -15.17
CA GLN A 285 -22.10 24.95 -15.07
C GLN A 285 -22.26 23.74 -14.14
N HIS A 286 -22.86 22.67 -14.66
CA HIS A 286 -22.80 21.36 -14.01
C HIS A 286 -21.38 20.80 -14.11
N GLU A 287 -20.60 20.87 -13.03
CA GLU A 287 -19.37 20.09 -12.89
C GLU A 287 -19.75 18.63 -12.58
N GLU A 288 -19.62 17.74 -13.57
CA GLU A 288 -19.71 16.30 -13.34
C GLU A 288 -18.56 15.85 -12.42
N ILE A 289 -18.86 15.52 -11.16
CA ILE A 289 -17.86 14.96 -10.25
C ILE A 289 -17.54 13.53 -10.71
N SER A 290 -16.32 13.37 -11.26
CA SER A 290 -15.78 12.07 -11.67
C SER A 290 -14.81 11.54 -10.61
N ALA A 291 -15.00 10.27 -10.24
CA ALA A 291 -14.11 9.52 -9.36
C ALA A 291 -13.47 8.36 -10.13
N PHE A 292 -12.20 8.08 -9.80
CA PHE A 292 -11.39 7.08 -10.47
C PHE A 292 -10.90 6.02 -9.49
N GLU A 293 -10.98 4.76 -9.89
CA GLU A 293 -10.53 3.62 -9.11
C GLU A 293 -9.75 2.67 -10.01
N PHE A 294 -8.66 2.09 -9.51
CA PHE A 294 -7.89 1.12 -10.30
C PHE A 294 -8.73 -0.12 -10.62
N LEU A 295 -8.51 -0.73 -11.78
CA LEU A 295 -9.14 -2.01 -12.17
C LEU A 295 -9.00 -3.08 -11.07
N HIS A 296 -7.87 -3.07 -10.38
CA HIS A 296 -7.65 -3.85 -9.17
C HIS A 296 -6.69 -3.12 -8.23
N ASN A 297 -6.94 -3.21 -6.92
CA ASN A 297 -6.17 -2.50 -5.90
C ASN A 297 -4.66 -2.85 -5.92
N THR A 298 -4.29 -4.06 -6.35
CA THR A 298 -2.88 -4.48 -6.46
C THR A 298 -2.06 -3.66 -7.45
N PHE A 299 -2.69 -3.07 -8.48
CA PHE A 299 -1.99 -2.13 -9.37
C PHE A 299 -1.64 -0.83 -8.65
N GLY A 300 -2.56 -0.32 -7.83
CA GLY A 300 -2.31 0.83 -6.96
C GLY A 300 -1.21 0.55 -5.94
N GLU A 301 -1.22 -0.64 -5.32
CA GLU A 301 -0.18 -1.09 -4.39
C GLU A 301 1.20 -1.18 -5.09
N PHE A 302 1.27 -1.75 -6.30
CA PHE A 302 2.50 -1.80 -7.11
C PHE A 302 2.99 -0.40 -7.50
N LEU A 303 2.12 0.47 -8.02
CA LEU A 303 2.47 1.84 -8.42
C LEU A 303 2.93 2.68 -7.22
N THR A 304 2.36 2.47 -6.04
CA THR A 304 2.82 3.12 -4.79
C THR A 304 4.23 2.64 -4.42
N ALA A 305 4.48 1.33 -4.49
CA ALA A 305 5.80 0.75 -4.25
C ALA A 305 6.86 1.28 -5.23
N ASP A 306 6.56 1.26 -6.53
CA ASP A 306 7.43 1.83 -7.57
C ASP A 306 7.71 3.31 -7.33
N PHE A 307 6.67 4.10 -7.01
CA PHE A 307 6.84 5.53 -6.77
C PHE A 307 7.78 5.81 -5.59
N VAL A 308 7.53 5.19 -4.42
CA VAL A 308 8.37 5.33 -3.22
C VAL A 308 9.82 4.95 -3.52
N LEU A 309 10.04 3.82 -4.18
CA LEU A 309 11.38 3.36 -4.54
C LEU A 309 12.08 4.28 -5.53
N ARG A 310 11.38 4.77 -6.56
CA ARG A 310 11.97 5.73 -7.51
C ARG A 310 12.34 7.05 -6.83
N ARG A 311 11.58 7.50 -5.82
CA ARG A 311 11.97 8.66 -5.01
C ARG A 311 13.22 8.37 -4.19
N ALA A 312 13.28 7.24 -3.48
CA ALA A 312 14.47 6.81 -2.75
C ALA A 312 15.72 6.72 -3.63
N LEU A 313 15.56 6.14 -4.83
CA LEU A 313 16.63 6.01 -5.81
C LEU A 313 17.09 7.36 -6.34
N THR A 314 16.16 8.30 -6.56
CA THR A 314 16.49 9.67 -6.99
C THR A 314 17.36 10.37 -5.94
N GLU A 315 17.01 10.30 -4.66
CA GLU A 315 17.80 10.87 -3.57
C GLU A 315 19.18 10.19 -3.45
N ALA A 316 19.24 8.86 -3.57
CA ALA A 316 20.50 8.13 -3.52
C ALA A 316 21.44 8.47 -4.70
N VAL A 317 20.89 8.58 -5.92
CA VAL A 317 21.65 9.03 -7.11
C VAL A 317 22.14 10.47 -6.91
N GLN A 318 21.29 11.36 -6.42
CA GLN A 318 21.66 12.75 -6.16
C GLN A 318 22.80 12.83 -5.14
N LEU A 319 22.72 12.07 -4.04
CA LEU A 319 23.79 11.99 -3.04
C LEU A 319 25.08 11.40 -3.62
N LYS A 320 25.00 10.38 -4.49
CA LYS A 320 26.16 9.82 -5.19
C LYS A 320 26.89 10.90 -5.99
N VAL A 321 26.16 11.65 -6.82
CA VAL A 321 26.73 12.73 -7.65
C VAL A 321 27.38 13.81 -6.78
N LEU A 322 26.70 14.23 -5.70
CA LEU A 322 27.22 15.24 -4.77
C LEU A 322 28.47 14.78 -4.02
N LYS A 323 28.58 13.50 -3.67
CA LYS A 323 29.77 12.93 -3.00
C LYS A 323 30.97 12.72 -3.94
N GLN A 324 30.73 12.52 -5.24
CA GLN A 324 31.79 12.26 -6.22
C GLN A 324 32.45 13.53 -6.76
N ASN A 325 31.76 14.67 -6.71
CA ASN A 325 32.26 15.95 -7.21
C ASN A 325 32.66 16.86 -6.04
N GLU A 326 33.97 17.07 -5.84
CA GLU A 326 34.49 17.93 -4.77
C GLU A 326 33.96 19.37 -4.86
N ASP A 327 33.76 19.89 -6.07
CA ASP A 327 33.20 21.22 -6.34
C ASP A 327 31.75 21.39 -5.84
N LEU A 328 31.04 20.30 -5.54
CA LEU A 328 29.65 20.31 -5.06
C LEU A 328 29.56 20.14 -3.53
N ARG A 329 30.65 20.33 -2.78
CA ARG A 329 30.68 20.16 -1.32
C ARG A 329 29.66 21.03 -0.59
N GLU A 330 29.50 22.30 -0.98
CA GLU A 330 28.47 23.17 -0.39
C GLU A 330 27.05 22.65 -0.67
N ASN A 331 26.81 22.13 -1.88
CA ASN A 331 25.53 21.53 -2.26
C ASN A 331 25.26 20.24 -1.46
N LEU A 332 26.29 19.43 -1.22
CA LEU A 332 26.23 18.23 -0.37
C LEU A 332 25.84 18.60 1.07
N GLU A 333 26.50 19.61 1.64
CA GLU A 333 26.19 20.11 2.98
C GLU A 333 24.77 20.65 3.03
N LYS A 334 24.33 21.42 2.04
CA LYS A 334 22.95 21.91 1.96
C LYS A 334 21.94 20.77 1.85
N HIS A 335 22.22 19.76 1.02
CA HIS A 335 21.35 18.61 0.79
C HIS A 335 21.13 17.78 2.07
N LEU A 336 22.17 17.60 2.89
CA LEU A 336 22.08 16.85 4.15
C LEU A 336 21.68 17.72 5.36
N ASN A 337 22.05 19.00 5.40
CA ASN A 337 21.87 19.84 6.59
C ASN A 337 20.68 20.80 6.53
N SER A 338 20.16 21.15 5.35
CA SER A 338 18.91 21.90 5.21
C SER A 338 17.69 21.05 5.58
N ALA A 339 16.67 21.66 6.17
CA ALA A 339 15.39 21.01 6.46
C ALA A 339 14.70 20.51 5.17
N ASP A 340 14.74 21.31 4.11
CA ASP A 340 14.24 20.96 2.78
C ASP A 340 15.39 20.58 1.83
N GLY A 341 16.39 19.88 2.36
CA GLY A 341 17.56 19.43 1.59
C GLY A 341 17.23 18.30 0.60
N LEU A 342 16.27 17.44 0.96
CA LEU A 342 15.72 16.39 0.09
C LEU A 342 14.54 16.92 -0.72
N GLN A 343 14.16 16.22 -1.78
CA GLN A 343 13.05 16.63 -2.64
C GLN A 343 11.71 16.55 -1.91
N ARG A 344 10.78 17.46 -2.22
CA ARG A 344 9.43 17.44 -1.62
C ARG A 344 8.70 16.13 -1.88
N GLN A 345 8.95 15.52 -3.05
CA GLN A 345 8.35 14.26 -3.43
C GLN A 345 8.80 13.09 -2.56
N TRP A 346 10.04 13.11 -2.05
CA TRP A 346 10.51 12.15 -1.06
C TRP A 346 9.67 12.23 0.21
N PHE A 347 9.54 13.43 0.79
CA PHE A 347 8.75 13.62 2.01
C PHE A 347 7.28 13.26 1.78
N ALA A 348 6.68 13.70 0.67
CA ALA A 348 5.29 13.36 0.32
C ALA A 348 5.04 11.85 0.25
N SER A 349 6.05 11.06 -0.11
CA SER A 349 5.95 9.59 -0.15
C SER A 349 6.11 8.91 1.22
N MET A 350 6.61 9.62 2.24
CA MET A 350 7.05 9.02 3.50
C MET A 350 6.37 9.57 4.76
N VAL A 351 5.68 10.71 4.72
CA VAL A 351 5.19 11.41 5.95
C VAL A 351 3.68 11.28 6.24
N TYR A 352 2.87 10.73 5.33
CA TYR A 352 1.40 10.76 5.43
C TYR A 352 0.75 9.43 5.82
N THR A 353 1.22 8.32 5.26
CA THR A 353 0.69 6.97 5.54
C THR A 353 1.82 6.05 6.01
N PRO A 354 1.66 5.34 7.14
CA PRO A 354 2.65 4.36 7.57
C PRO A 354 2.68 3.16 6.63
N LEU A 355 3.85 2.80 6.12
CA LEU A 355 4.06 1.70 5.16
C LEU A 355 3.56 0.36 5.70
N PHE A 356 3.68 0.13 7.01
CA PHE A 356 3.21 -1.09 7.66
C PHE A 356 1.68 -1.29 7.59
N THR A 357 0.91 -0.25 7.24
CA THR A 357 -0.55 -0.37 7.09
C THR A 357 -0.95 -1.10 5.81
N ARG A 358 -0.05 -1.21 4.83
CA ARG A 358 -0.22 -1.98 3.59
C ARG A 358 0.98 -2.90 3.36
N PRO A 359 1.06 -4.08 4.02
CA PRO A 359 2.18 -5.00 3.88
C PRO A 359 2.48 -5.38 2.42
N VAL A 360 1.46 -5.48 1.56
CA VAL A 360 1.62 -5.76 0.13
C VAL A 360 2.49 -4.71 -0.56
N VAL A 361 2.39 -3.43 -0.21
CA VAL A 361 3.27 -2.38 -0.76
C VAL A 361 4.73 -2.68 -0.40
N LEU A 362 5.01 -3.10 0.84
CA LEU A 362 6.36 -3.47 1.27
C LEU A 362 6.88 -4.74 0.57
N GLU A 363 6.01 -5.73 0.33
CA GLU A 363 6.38 -6.92 -0.45
C GLU A 363 6.74 -6.54 -1.88
N MET A 364 5.91 -5.71 -2.53
CA MET A 364 6.18 -5.20 -3.87
C MET A 364 7.49 -4.42 -3.89
N MET A 365 7.81 -3.63 -2.86
CA MET A 365 9.09 -2.92 -2.78
C MET A 365 10.27 -3.88 -2.68
N ARG A 366 10.19 -4.93 -1.84
CA ARG A 366 11.23 -5.95 -1.67
C ARG A 366 11.52 -6.67 -2.98
N GLU A 367 10.47 -7.05 -3.71
CA GLU A 367 10.55 -7.74 -4.99
C GLU A 367 11.06 -6.79 -6.10
N TRP A 368 10.53 -5.57 -6.17
CA TRP A 368 10.76 -4.62 -7.26
C TRP A 368 12.13 -3.96 -7.25
N VAL A 369 12.74 -3.76 -6.07
CA VAL A 369 14.03 -3.04 -5.95
C VAL A 369 15.13 -3.67 -6.82
N GLY A 370 15.14 -4.99 -6.99
CA GLY A 370 16.11 -5.71 -7.81
C GLY A 370 16.04 -5.34 -9.30
N HIS A 371 14.85 -4.96 -9.79
CA HIS A 371 14.63 -4.67 -11.21
C HIS A 371 14.92 -3.22 -11.57
N ILE A 372 14.73 -2.28 -10.64
CA ILE A 372 14.93 -0.84 -10.90
C ILE A 372 16.37 -0.35 -10.69
N LEU A 373 17.17 -1.03 -9.87
CA LEU A 373 18.55 -0.61 -9.58
C LEU A 373 19.44 -0.56 -10.84
N PRO A 374 19.39 -1.57 -11.74
CA PRO A 374 20.15 -1.54 -12.99
C PRO A 374 19.81 -0.34 -13.88
N GLU A 375 18.58 0.18 -13.86
CA GLU A 375 18.16 1.31 -14.70
C GLU A 375 18.93 2.61 -14.41
N ARG A 376 19.55 2.72 -13.22
CA ARG A 376 20.23 3.94 -12.74
C ARG A 376 21.73 3.76 -12.51
N ASN A 377 22.34 2.69 -13.02
CA ASN A 377 23.77 2.40 -12.85
C ASN A 377 24.23 2.45 -11.37
N LEU A 378 23.40 1.93 -10.47
CA LEU A 378 23.67 1.82 -9.04
C LEU A 378 23.75 0.35 -8.65
N THR A 379 24.84 -0.04 -8.00
CA THR A 379 24.93 -1.34 -7.35
C THR A 379 24.03 -1.35 -6.12
N ARG A 380 23.50 -2.52 -5.75
CA ARG A 380 22.68 -2.68 -4.54
C ARG A 380 23.39 -2.15 -3.28
N GLN A 381 24.66 -2.51 -3.09
CA GLN A 381 25.46 -2.01 -1.96
C GLN A 381 25.64 -0.49 -1.98
N GLY A 382 25.87 0.10 -3.17
CA GLY A 382 25.96 1.55 -3.31
C GLY A 382 24.66 2.24 -2.92
N PHE A 383 23.53 1.75 -3.44
CA PHE A 383 22.21 2.27 -3.08
C PHE A 383 21.96 2.22 -1.57
N ILE A 384 22.23 1.08 -0.94
CA ILE A 384 22.10 0.88 0.51
C ILE A 384 22.97 1.88 1.29
N SER A 385 24.23 2.05 0.93
CA SER A 385 25.14 2.97 1.62
C SER A 385 24.69 4.45 1.55
N TYR A 386 24.21 4.89 0.39
CA TYR A 386 23.66 6.24 0.25
C TYR A 386 22.34 6.39 1.01
N LEU A 387 21.48 5.37 0.97
CA LEU A 387 20.23 5.37 1.72
C LEU A 387 20.47 5.40 3.24
N ASP A 388 21.44 4.66 3.76
CA ASP A 388 21.84 4.70 5.17
C ASP A 388 22.33 6.09 5.58
N THR A 389 23.12 6.74 4.73
CA THR A 389 23.54 8.14 4.96
C THR A 389 22.34 9.08 5.07
N ILE A 390 21.36 8.94 4.17
CA ILE A 390 20.14 9.76 4.17
C ILE A 390 19.32 9.48 5.43
N ILE A 391 19.04 8.21 5.74
CA ILE A 391 18.19 7.82 6.86
C ILE A 391 18.78 8.26 8.19
N LEU A 392 20.06 8.00 8.45
CA LEU A 392 20.72 8.40 9.68
C LEU A 392 20.74 9.92 9.83
N ASN A 393 21.00 10.65 8.74
CA ASN A 393 20.92 12.11 8.75
C ASN A 393 19.51 12.62 9.09
N GLN A 394 18.48 12.03 8.49
CA GLN A 394 17.09 12.43 8.70
C GLN A 394 16.62 12.07 10.12
N ILE A 395 16.95 10.88 10.64
CA ILE A 395 16.65 10.52 12.03
C ILE A 395 17.37 11.46 13.00
N LYS A 396 18.66 11.75 12.76
CA LYS A 396 19.43 12.72 13.56
C LYS A 396 18.74 14.07 13.57
N ARG A 397 18.26 14.56 12.41
CA ARG A 397 17.47 15.80 12.33
C ARG A 397 16.22 15.75 13.20
N LEU A 398 15.40 14.70 13.07
CA LEU A 398 14.15 14.56 13.83
C LEU A 398 14.39 14.56 15.34
N LEU A 399 15.52 14.01 15.79
CA LEU A 399 15.85 13.87 17.21
C LEU A 399 16.65 15.04 17.80
N THR A 400 17.42 15.78 16.99
CA THR A 400 18.37 16.78 17.52
C THR A 400 18.14 18.19 16.99
N LYS A 401 17.57 18.35 15.80
CA LYS A 401 17.42 19.66 15.15
C LYS A 401 16.01 20.20 15.40
N ARG A 402 15.93 21.51 15.69
CA ARG A 402 14.64 22.22 15.82
C ARG A 402 13.96 22.45 14.46
N GLU A 403 14.72 22.38 13.37
CA GLU A 403 14.21 22.67 12.03
C GLU A 403 13.69 21.42 11.30
N MET A 404 12.37 21.37 11.14
CA MET A 404 11.65 20.35 10.37
C MET A 404 11.45 20.77 8.90
N PRO A 405 11.31 19.82 7.95
CA PRO A 405 10.93 20.12 6.56
C PRO A 405 9.64 20.94 6.48
N SER A 406 9.52 21.84 5.50
CA SER A 406 8.37 22.76 5.37
C SER A 406 7.04 22.02 5.18
N ILE A 407 7.07 20.85 4.52
CA ILE A 407 5.90 20.00 4.27
C ILE A 407 5.30 19.40 5.56
N ILE A 408 6.09 19.33 6.64
CA ILE A 408 5.67 18.83 7.96
C ILE A 408 5.22 19.98 8.89
N ARG A 409 5.55 21.24 8.53
CA ARG A 409 5.22 22.42 9.33
C ARG A 409 3.85 22.98 8.93
N LYS A 410 2.98 23.15 9.93
CA LYS A 410 1.65 23.72 9.77
C LYS A 410 1.64 25.19 9.30
N GLU A 411 2.72 25.92 9.60
CA GLU A 411 2.81 27.39 9.45
C GLU A 411 3.27 27.87 8.06
N THR A 412 3.75 26.98 7.19
CA THR A 412 4.15 27.30 5.81
C THR A 412 3.00 27.27 4.81
N ALA A 413 1.76 27.50 5.28
CA ALA A 413 0.53 27.61 4.48
C ALA A 413 0.47 28.91 3.63
N GLN A 414 1.59 29.28 2.99
CA GLN A 414 1.54 30.17 1.84
C GLN A 414 1.13 29.37 0.59
N GLU A 415 0.32 29.99 -0.27
CA GLU A 415 -0.20 29.41 -1.50
C GLU A 415 0.94 28.77 -2.32
N GLY A 416 0.95 27.44 -2.41
CA GLY A 416 1.95 26.67 -3.17
C GLY A 416 2.77 25.61 -2.39
N TYR A 417 2.67 25.56 -1.06
CA TYR A 417 3.38 24.55 -0.23
C TYR A 417 2.49 23.51 0.44
N ARG A 418 1.16 23.68 0.41
CA ARG A 418 0.24 22.72 1.00
C ARG A 418 0.25 21.45 0.16
N ALA A 419 0.72 20.35 0.75
CA ALA A 419 0.52 19.04 0.14
C ALA A 419 -0.99 18.74 0.07
N PRO A 420 -1.47 18.12 -1.00
CA PRO A 420 -2.90 17.91 -1.23
C PRO A 420 -3.49 16.77 -0.38
N PHE A 421 -2.71 16.19 0.54
CA PHE A 421 -3.11 15.08 1.40
C PHE A 421 -3.66 15.55 2.74
N GLY A 422 -4.33 14.64 3.47
CA GLY A 422 -4.82 14.91 4.82
C GLY A 422 -3.69 15.30 5.78
N ASP A 423 -3.97 16.24 6.68
CA ASP A 423 -2.99 16.80 7.61
C ASP A 423 -2.94 16.00 8.92
N HIS A 424 -1.74 15.78 9.46
CA HIS A 424 -1.53 15.21 10.79
C HIS A 424 -0.89 16.27 11.71
N PRO A 425 -1.07 16.19 13.04
CA PRO A 425 -0.22 16.94 13.95
C PRO A 425 1.26 16.63 13.68
N LEU A 426 2.16 17.56 14.03
CA LEU A 426 3.61 17.40 13.86
C LEU A 426 4.12 16.04 14.37
N LEU A 427 3.67 15.62 15.56
CA LEU A 427 4.02 14.33 16.15
C LEU A 427 3.66 13.16 15.21
N GLY A 428 2.52 13.23 14.53
CA GLY A 428 2.08 12.20 13.60
C GLY A 428 2.96 12.10 12.37
N HIS A 429 3.31 13.24 11.76
CA HIS A 429 4.26 13.26 10.65
C HIS A 429 5.64 12.72 11.05
N ILE A 430 6.16 13.10 12.22
CA ILE A 430 7.46 12.61 12.72
C ILE A 430 7.41 11.10 12.97
N ALA A 431 6.34 10.60 13.60
CA ALA A 431 6.18 9.18 13.89
C ALA A 431 6.07 8.35 12.60
N ILE A 432 5.26 8.79 11.64
CA ILE A 432 5.09 8.13 10.35
C ILE A 432 6.40 8.17 9.55
N TYR A 433 7.05 9.32 9.48
CA TYR A 433 8.29 9.47 8.72
C TYR A 433 9.41 8.60 9.29
N SER A 434 9.67 8.69 10.59
CA SER A 434 10.75 7.95 11.23
C SER A 434 10.58 6.43 11.12
N ILE A 435 9.36 5.90 11.29
CA ILE A 435 9.13 4.46 11.13
C ILE A 435 9.23 4.04 9.65
N ASN A 436 8.72 4.87 8.72
CA ASN A 436 8.81 4.59 7.29
C ASN A 436 10.26 4.56 6.79
N LEU A 437 11.14 5.42 7.32
CA LEU A 437 12.57 5.40 6.98
C LEU A 437 13.20 4.04 7.31
N ILE A 438 12.93 3.52 8.53
CA ILE A 438 13.46 2.23 8.97
C ILE A 438 12.86 1.09 8.14
N LEU A 439 11.53 1.11 7.93
CA LEU A 439 10.84 0.11 7.11
C LEU A 439 11.36 0.09 5.67
N LEU A 440 11.53 1.25 5.04
CA LEU A 440 12.11 1.34 3.70
C LEU A 440 13.49 0.66 3.68
N ARG A 441 14.36 0.94 4.66
CA ARG A 441 15.72 0.40 4.69
C ARG A 441 15.80 -1.11 4.84
N ILE A 442 14.99 -1.69 5.72
CA ILE A 442 14.99 -3.15 5.95
C ILE A 442 14.26 -3.93 4.85
N ILE A 443 13.48 -3.24 4.00
CA ILE A 443 12.72 -3.86 2.92
C ILE A 443 13.52 -3.90 1.62
N VAL A 444 14.36 -2.90 1.37
CA VAL A 444 15.18 -2.83 0.15
C VAL A 444 16.46 -3.67 0.20
N SER A 445 16.77 -4.28 1.34
CA SER A 445 17.94 -5.13 1.54
C SER A 445 17.62 -6.30 2.47
N ASP A 446 18.22 -7.45 2.19
CA ASP A 446 18.20 -8.61 3.09
C ASP A 446 19.23 -8.45 4.23
N GLU A 447 20.16 -7.51 4.10
CA GLU A 447 21.11 -7.16 5.14
C GLU A 447 20.43 -6.38 6.27
N PRO A 448 20.70 -6.73 7.55
CA PRO A 448 20.16 -6.00 8.68
C PRO A 448 20.55 -4.52 8.65
N PHE A 449 19.63 -3.66 9.06
CA PHE A 449 19.96 -2.26 9.35
C PHE A 449 20.56 -2.16 10.75
N VAL A 450 21.78 -1.64 10.85
CA VAL A 450 22.46 -1.39 12.13
C VAL A 450 22.34 0.08 12.47
N PHE A 451 21.59 0.38 13.52
CA PHE A 451 21.42 1.71 14.07
C PHE A 451 22.34 1.88 15.28
N ASP A 452 23.36 2.71 15.10
CA ASP A 452 24.35 3.02 16.14
C ASP A 452 23.98 4.35 16.82
N GLU A 453 23.55 4.26 18.07
CA GLU A 453 23.10 5.42 18.85
C GLU A 453 24.22 6.43 19.11
N THR A 454 25.48 6.02 19.09
CA THR A 454 26.63 6.90 19.33
C THR A 454 26.77 7.99 18.27
N GLN A 455 26.22 7.77 17.06
CA GLN A 455 26.31 8.72 15.95
C GLN A 455 25.33 9.90 16.06
N ILE A 456 24.28 9.74 16.88
CA ILE A 456 23.24 10.76 17.08
C ILE A 456 23.48 11.52 18.39
N GLY A 457 23.94 10.82 19.44
CA GLY A 457 24.14 11.36 20.77
C GLY A 457 22.90 11.23 21.64
N THR A 458 23.10 11.09 22.95
CA THR A 458 22.02 11.02 23.95
C THR A 458 21.38 12.38 24.16
N HIS A 459 20.10 12.40 24.53
CA HIS A 459 19.41 13.63 24.91
C HIS A 459 19.87 14.11 26.31
N GLU A 460 19.61 15.37 26.65
CA GLU A 460 20.05 16.00 27.92
C GLU A 460 19.51 15.27 29.17
N ASP A 461 18.36 14.60 29.06
CA ASP A 461 17.74 13.79 30.11
C ASP A 461 18.28 12.34 30.18
N GLY A 462 19.28 12.01 29.37
CA GLY A 462 19.84 10.66 29.26
C GLY A 462 19.06 9.72 28.35
N ALA A 463 17.95 10.16 27.72
CA ALA A 463 17.18 9.31 26.82
C ALA A 463 17.98 8.96 25.56
N ARG A 464 18.08 7.66 25.28
CA ARG A 464 18.82 7.13 24.13
C ARG A 464 18.04 7.37 22.84
N PRO A 465 18.72 7.58 21.69
CA PRO A 465 18.07 7.87 20.41
C PRO A 465 16.98 6.87 20.00
N TRP A 466 17.22 5.57 20.16
CA TRP A 466 16.24 4.55 19.80
C TRP A 466 15.03 4.57 20.74
N ASP A 467 15.24 4.76 22.04
CA ASP A 467 14.15 4.88 23.01
C ASP A 467 13.24 6.05 22.66
N ARG A 468 13.83 7.20 22.30
CA ARG A 468 13.08 8.38 21.85
C ARG A 468 12.23 8.08 20.61
N LEU A 469 12.75 7.33 19.63
CA LEU A 469 11.98 6.90 18.47
C LEU A 469 10.80 5.99 18.87
N THR A 470 11.06 4.98 19.70
CA THR A 470 9.99 4.07 20.14
C THR A 470 8.93 4.78 20.97
N HIS A 471 9.31 5.77 21.78
CA HIS A 471 8.36 6.63 22.50
C HIS A 471 7.53 7.47 21.55
N ILE A 472 8.13 8.13 20.55
CA ILE A 472 7.41 8.86 19.51
C ILE A 472 6.38 7.96 18.82
N TRP A 473 6.76 6.73 18.45
CA TRP A 473 5.85 5.78 17.82
C TRP A 473 4.71 5.38 18.74
N ARG A 474 4.97 5.09 20.01
CA ARG A 474 3.93 4.73 20.99
C ARG A 474 3.01 5.89 21.35
N SER A 475 3.48 7.13 21.27
CA SER A 475 2.66 8.31 21.50
C SER A 475 1.68 8.59 20.36
N TRP A 476 2.02 8.18 19.13
CA TRP A 476 1.17 8.40 17.96
C TRP A 476 0.33 7.18 17.57
N PHE A 477 0.92 5.99 17.58
CA PHE A 477 0.26 4.75 17.17
C PHE A 477 -0.32 4.01 18.38
N ALA A 478 -1.61 3.68 18.30
CA ALA A 478 -2.22 2.73 19.23
C ALA A 478 -1.49 1.37 19.17
N VAL A 479 -1.51 0.62 20.27
CA VAL A 479 -0.88 -0.70 20.37
C VAL A 479 -1.35 -1.63 19.23
N ASP A 480 -2.65 -1.61 18.91
CA ASP A 480 -3.22 -2.42 17.82
C ASP A 480 -2.68 -2.06 16.42
N ASN A 481 -2.27 -0.80 16.22
CA ASN A 481 -1.60 -0.37 14.99
C ASN A 481 -0.13 -0.81 14.99
N LEU A 482 0.55 -0.70 16.13
CA LEU A 482 1.93 -1.18 16.28
C LEU A 482 2.03 -2.70 16.18
N SER A 483 0.98 -3.45 16.50
CA SER A 483 0.92 -4.89 16.25
C SER A 483 1.12 -5.24 14.77
N ALA A 484 0.72 -4.37 13.83
CA ALA A 484 1.01 -4.58 12.40
C ALA A 484 2.51 -4.47 12.08
N VAL A 485 3.27 -3.66 12.84
CA VAL A 485 4.74 -3.56 12.69
C VAL A 485 5.42 -4.87 13.09
N THR A 486 4.86 -5.60 14.06
CA THR A 486 5.38 -6.92 14.49
C THR A 486 5.37 -7.97 13.38
N ALA A 487 4.51 -7.82 12.37
CA ALA A 487 4.50 -8.70 11.21
C ALA A 487 5.70 -8.45 10.29
N ILE A 488 6.27 -7.25 10.33
CA ILE A 488 7.23 -6.80 9.33
C ILE A 488 8.65 -6.79 9.88
N MET A 489 8.86 -6.33 11.11
CA MET A 489 10.21 -6.12 11.63
C MET A 489 10.44 -6.71 13.01
N VAL A 490 11.70 -7.07 13.27
CA VAL A 490 12.23 -7.42 14.58
C VAL A 490 13.51 -6.62 14.79
N ALA A 491 13.66 -6.04 15.97
CA ALA A 491 14.86 -5.33 16.38
C ALA A 491 15.49 -6.04 17.59
N ASP A 492 16.81 -6.17 17.53
CA ASP A 492 17.63 -6.66 18.63
C ASP A 492 18.58 -5.57 19.09
N ARG A 493 18.58 -5.29 20.39
CA ARG A 493 19.42 -4.26 21.00
C ARG A 493 20.56 -4.93 21.75
N ASN A 494 21.79 -4.60 21.35
CA ASN A 494 23.01 -4.97 22.04
C ASN A 494 23.80 -3.70 22.38
N GLU A 495 23.85 -3.34 23.67
CA GLU A 495 24.41 -2.06 24.12
C GLU A 495 23.89 -0.90 23.26
N SER A 496 24.75 -0.06 22.67
CA SER A 496 24.38 1.10 21.85
C SER A 496 23.98 0.78 20.41
N GLN A 497 24.00 -0.49 19.99
CA GLN A 497 23.68 -0.91 18.64
C GLN A 497 22.33 -1.62 18.57
N ILE A 498 21.46 -1.14 17.67
CA ILE A 498 20.17 -1.75 17.39
C ILE A 498 20.21 -2.35 15.99
N THR A 499 20.07 -3.67 15.91
CA THR A 499 20.02 -4.41 14.65
C THR A 499 18.57 -4.67 14.28
N VAL A 500 18.09 -4.07 13.19
CA VAL A 500 16.71 -4.22 12.70
C VAL A 500 16.69 -5.09 11.45
N ARG A 501 15.79 -6.07 11.42
CA ARG A 501 15.60 -7.00 10.30
C ARG A 501 14.14 -7.05 9.89
N ALA A 502 13.90 -7.19 8.59
CA ALA A 502 12.57 -7.54 8.11
C ALA A 502 12.35 -9.06 8.25
N LYS A 503 11.12 -9.46 8.58
CA LYS A 503 10.70 -10.86 8.55
C LYS A 503 10.55 -11.33 7.10
N GLU A 504 10.82 -12.61 6.84
CA GLU A 504 10.65 -13.20 5.51
C GLU A 504 9.20 -13.11 5.04
N THR A 505 8.24 -13.47 5.92
CA THR A 505 6.81 -13.38 5.66
C THR A 505 6.13 -12.39 6.60
N PHE A 506 5.24 -11.55 6.06
CA PHE A 506 4.49 -10.56 6.86
C PHE A 506 3.25 -11.16 7.51
N GLN A 507 3.47 -11.93 8.58
CA GLN A 507 2.41 -12.51 9.39
C GLN A 507 2.43 -11.91 10.80
N VAL A 508 1.29 -11.36 11.20
CA VAL A 508 1.10 -10.83 12.56
C VAL A 508 1.06 -12.01 13.52
N SER A 509 1.81 -11.94 14.62
CA SER A 509 1.69 -12.93 15.69
C SER A 509 0.32 -12.80 16.37
N GLU A 510 -0.45 -13.88 16.40
CA GLU A 510 -1.70 -13.91 17.17
C GLU A 510 -1.41 -13.57 18.63
N SER A 511 -2.17 -12.62 19.17
CA SER A 511 -2.05 -12.21 20.57
C SER A 511 -3.34 -12.57 21.29
N ARG A 512 -3.25 -13.40 22.33
CA ARG A 512 -4.40 -13.88 23.11
C ARG A 512 -4.87 -12.85 24.14
N SER A 513 -4.04 -11.84 24.41
CA SER A 513 -4.35 -10.75 25.33
C SER A 513 -3.67 -9.44 24.94
N ARG A 514 -4.13 -8.33 25.51
CA ARG A 514 -3.51 -7.00 25.34
C ARG A 514 -2.08 -6.93 25.90
N LEU A 515 -1.79 -7.68 26.97
CA LEU A 515 -0.45 -7.79 27.55
C LEU A 515 0.49 -8.51 26.57
N GLU A 516 0.03 -9.58 25.94
CA GLU A 516 0.81 -10.31 24.92
C GLU A 516 1.06 -9.46 23.67
N ALA A 517 0.07 -8.66 23.23
CA ALA A 517 0.27 -7.68 22.18
C ALA A 517 1.35 -6.64 22.55
N TYR A 518 1.35 -6.17 23.80
CA TYR A 518 2.36 -5.24 24.29
C TYR A 518 3.77 -5.87 24.35
N LEU A 519 3.87 -7.14 24.75
CA LEU A 519 5.10 -7.92 24.69
C LEU A 519 5.62 -8.05 23.26
N ASN A 520 4.76 -8.46 22.32
CA ASN A 520 5.11 -8.64 20.91
C ASN A 520 5.60 -7.33 20.27
N VAL A 521 4.95 -6.21 20.58
CA VAL A 521 5.40 -4.87 20.17
C VAL A 521 6.75 -4.55 20.81
N GLY A 522 6.93 -4.79 22.11
CA GLY A 522 8.20 -4.57 22.79
C GLY A 522 9.37 -5.34 22.18
N ILE A 523 9.17 -6.62 21.86
CA ILE A 523 10.16 -7.49 21.19
C ILE A 523 10.45 -6.96 19.78
N SER A 524 9.42 -6.66 18.99
CA SER A 524 9.58 -6.16 17.62
C SER A 524 10.33 -4.83 17.55
N LEU A 525 10.12 -3.95 18.54
CA LEU A 525 10.78 -2.65 18.63
C LEU A 525 12.15 -2.72 19.32
N GLY A 526 12.61 -3.87 19.80
CA GLY A 526 13.88 -3.97 20.54
C GLY A 526 13.88 -3.21 21.87
N ASP A 527 12.70 -3.04 22.49
CA ASP A 527 12.53 -2.39 23.79
C ASP A 527 12.69 -3.43 24.90
N ASN A 528 13.92 -3.56 25.39
CA ASN A 528 14.31 -4.53 26.38
C ASN A 528 13.63 -4.32 27.75
N ILE A 529 13.31 -3.08 28.12
CA ILE A 529 12.63 -2.78 29.40
C ILE A 529 11.18 -3.25 29.31
N SER A 530 10.43 -2.80 28.30
CA SER A 530 9.02 -3.15 28.14
C SER A 530 8.84 -4.64 27.90
N SER A 531 9.67 -5.25 27.03
CA SER A 531 9.58 -6.68 26.74
C SER A 531 10.04 -7.53 27.93
N GLY A 532 11.08 -7.13 28.67
CA GLY A 532 11.54 -7.84 29.86
C GLY A 532 10.50 -7.83 30.99
N LEU A 533 9.93 -6.66 31.31
CA LEU A 533 8.91 -6.54 32.36
C LEU A 533 7.61 -7.28 31.98
N THR A 534 7.16 -7.12 30.73
CA THR A 534 5.93 -7.80 30.26
C THR A 534 6.14 -9.30 30.14
N GLY A 535 7.33 -9.74 29.72
CA GLY A 535 7.72 -11.15 29.69
C GLY A 535 7.71 -11.77 31.08
N LEU A 536 8.21 -11.06 32.10
CA LEU A 536 8.16 -11.50 33.49
C LEU A 536 6.70 -11.63 34.01
N LEU A 537 5.84 -10.66 33.67
CA LEU A 537 4.42 -10.68 34.08
C LEU A 537 3.63 -11.80 33.42
N LEU A 538 3.96 -12.15 32.17
CA LEU A 538 3.31 -13.21 31.41
C LEU A 538 3.90 -14.60 31.69
N PHE A 539 5.07 -14.67 32.33
CA PHE A 539 5.76 -15.93 32.56
C PHE A 539 4.91 -16.91 33.38
N HIS A 540 4.71 -18.09 32.82
CA HIS A 540 4.00 -19.19 33.48
C HIS A 540 4.82 -20.48 33.38
N PRO A 541 5.23 -21.10 34.51
CA PRO A 541 6.17 -22.23 34.50
C PRO A 541 5.65 -23.49 33.80
N TYR A 542 4.33 -23.61 33.62
CA TYR A 542 3.68 -24.76 32.98
C TYR A 542 3.09 -24.47 31.59
N ARG A 543 3.47 -23.36 30.95
CA ARG A 543 3.02 -23.01 29.59
C ARG A 543 4.22 -22.62 28.72
N ASP A 544 4.06 -22.74 27.41
CA ASP A 544 5.00 -22.14 26.47
C ASP A 544 4.95 -20.63 26.62
N ASN A 545 6.11 -20.03 26.88
CA ASN A 545 6.25 -18.59 27.06
C ASN A 545 6.94 -17.99 25.84
N PRO A 546 6.52 -16.82 25.35
CA PRO A 546 7.19 -16.14 24.24
C PRO A 546 8.65 -15.76 24.52
N LEU A 547 9.00 -15.58 25.81
CA LEU A 547 10.37 -15.38 26.29
C LEU A 547 10.61 -16.30 27.49
N ASN A 548 11.77 -16.94 27.54
CA ASN A 548 12.17 -17.68 28.74
C ASN A 548 12.77 -16.73 29.80
N LEU A 549 12.99 -17.21 31.03
CA LEU A 549 13.53 -16.37 32.11
C LEU A 549 14.97 -15.89 31.88
N GLU A 550 15.77 -16.65 31.13
CA GLU A 550 17.14 -16.25 30.77
C GLU A 550 17.13 -15.09 29.78
N ASP A 551 16.24 -15.12 28.78
CA ASP A 551 16.03 -14.05 27.80
C ASP A 551 15.54 -12.78 28.50
N VAL A 552 14.57 -12.92 29.41
CA VAL A 552 14.06 -11.79 30.22
C VAL A 552 15.19 -11.19 31.06
N ALA A 553 15.99 -12.03 31.74
CA ALA A 553 17.10 -11.56 32.54
C ALA A 553 18.20 -10.89 31.69
N ALA A 554 18.51 -11.43 30.51
CA ALA A 554 19.48 -10.86 29.59
C ALA A 554 19.06 -9.47 29.12
N ARG A 555 17.81 -9.31 28.66
CA ARG A 555 17.25 -8.01 28.23
C ARG A 555 17.26 -6.98 29.36
N LEU A 556 16.88 -7.35 30.58
CA LEU A 556 16.89 -6.40 31.70
C LEU A 556 18.31 -6.05 32.18
N ARG A 557 19.27 -6.97 32.05
CA ARG A 557 20.68 -6.72 32.40
C ARG A 557 21.39 -5.85 31.37
N SER A 558 21.07 -5.99 30.08
CA SER A 558 21.68 -5.15 29.03
C SER A 558 21.36 -3.67 29.19
N GLU A 559 20.29 -3.33 29.92
CA GLU A 559 19.93 -1.94 30.25
C GLU A 559 20.52 -1.46 31.59
N ARG A 560 21.18 -2.32 32.39
CA ARG A 560 21.83 -1.95 33.67
C ARG A 560 23.27 -1.46 33.52
N SER A 561 23.89 -1.61 32.35
CA SER A 561 25.28 -1.21 32.11
C SER A 561 25.40 0.29 31.78
N GLN A 562 24.90 1.15 32.67
CA GLN A 562 25.28 2.57 32.78
C GLN A 562 24.96 3.12 34.17
#